data_AF-A0A101GLS3-F1
#
_entry.id   AF-A0A101GLS3-F1
#
_cell.length_a   1.000
_cell.length_b   1.000
_cell.length_c   1.000
_cell.angle_alpha   90.00
_cell.angle_beta   90.00
_cell.angle_gamma   90.00
#
_symmetry.space_group_name_H-M   'P 1'
#
loop_
_entity.id
_entity.type
_entity.pdbx_description
1 polymer ?
#
loop_
_entity_poly.entity_id
_entity_poly.type
_entity_poly.pdbx_seq_one_letter_code
_entity_poly.pdbx_strand_id
1 'polypeptide(L)'
;MRRLSFLGLVALILIVFSAPALSAPFDEVIQRWTKTKEFQDGGDYLKVTATYYSTEYIEALVQSEADKNLWTADELELHKYQLLKTLNLDETIPVKFEFEVKGASMHMAPFGDQVWIWLGGKRYKPADYDPRFNFKVSDRIEGMVHFPRFDEKTGRDLLEATKSVKVELSGGIYPAIRSIGVDFIWDVAKDDPERLFAGQSGARLEMDRLIKRLARLNREKDELWSAS
;
A
#
# COMPACT_ATOMS: atom_id res chain seq x y z
N MET A 1 -29.69 -30.21 -65.26
CA MET A 1 -29.51 -29.05 -66.18
C MET A 1 -30.05 -27.81 -65.51
N ARG A 2 -29.30 -26.70 -65.59
CA ARG A 2 -29.64 -25.30 -65.24
C ARG A 2 -29.95 -24.99 -63.76
N ARG A 3 -29.48 -23.91 -63.12
CA ARG A 3 -28.36 -22.94 -63.20
C ARG A 3 -28.83 -21.74 -62.32
N LEU A 4 -27.99 -21.27 -61.37
CA LEU A 4 -27.82 -19.86 -60.93
C LEU A 4 -29.04 -19.13 -60.27
N SER A 5 -29.00 -18.27 -59.24
CA SER A 5 -28.04 -17.33 -58.61
C SER A 5 -28.69 -16.81 -57.29
N PHE A 6 -28.03 -16.72 -56.12
CA PHE A 6 -27.07 -15.72 -55.59
C PHE A 6 -27.69 -14.44 -54.94
N LEU A 7 -27.21 -14.15 -53.71
CA LEU A 7 -27.22 -12.89 -52.91
C LEU A 7 -28.55 -12.41 -52.33
N GLY A 8 -28.67 -11.91 -51.11
CA GLY A 8 -27.78 -11.39 -50.05
C GLY A 8 -28.72 -10.61 -49.08
N LEU A 9 -28.41 -10.05 -47.91
CA LEU A 9 -27.19 -9.69 -47.22
C LEU A 9 -27.68 -9.05 -45.89
N VAL A 10 -26.99 -9.30 -44.77
CA VAL A 10 -26.99 -8.56 -43.47
C VAL A 10 -28.22 -8.64 -42.55
N ALA A 11 -28.21 -9.62 -41.65
CA ALA A 11 -28.69 -9.42 -40.28
C ALA A 11 -27.48 -9.07 -39.39
N LEU A 12 -27.20 -7.77 -39.24
CA LEU A 12 -26.19 -7.27 -38.31
C LEU A 12 -26.81 -7.30 -36.90
N ILE A 13 -26.69 -8.44 -36.22
CA ILE A 13 -26.90 -8.50 -34.78
C ILE A 13 -25.64 -7.94 -34.13
N LEU A 14 -25.67 -6.66 -33.78
CA LEU A 14 -24.76 -6.05 -32.83
C LEU A 14 -25.00 -6.71 -31.46
N ILE A 15 -24.28 -7.80 -31.19
CA ILE A 15 -24.08 -8.27 -29.82
C ILE A 15 -23.13 -7.26 -29.18
N VAL A 16 -23.71 -6.25 -28.54
CA VAL A 16 -22.99 -5.46 -27.54
C VAL A 16 -22.64 -6.44 -26.43
N PHE A 17 -21.39 -6.88 -26.40
CA PHE A 17 -20.81 -7.54 -25.25
C PHE A 17 -20.77 -6.49 -24.13
N SER A 18 -21.85 -6.41 -23.36
CA SER A 18 -21.81 -5.80 -22.03
C SER A 18 -20.91 -6.72 -21.19
N ALA A 19 -19.61 -6.42 -21.16
CA ALA A 19 -18.74 -6.99 -20.14
C ALA A 19 -19.39 -6.69 -18.79
N PRO A 20 -19.66 -7.69 -17.94
CA PRO A 20 -20.09 -7.40 -16.58
C PRO A 20 -18.99 -6.54 -15.95
N ALA A 21 -19.36 -5.36 -15.45
CA ALA A 21 -18.46 -4.52 -14.68
C ALA A 21 -17.94 -5.34 -13.49
N LEU A 22 -16.71 -5.85 -13.60
CA LEU A 22 -15.94 -6.45 -12.51
C LEU A 22 -15.48 -5.37 -11.51
N SER A 23 -16.34 -4.40 -11.19
CA SER A 23 -16.06 -3.36 -10.19
C SER A 23 -16.18 -3.91 -8.76
N ALA A 24 -17.12 -4.83 -8.53
CA ALA A 24 -17.40 -5.38 -7.21
C ALA A 24 -16.22 -6.10 -6.51
N PRO A 25 -15.35 -6.90 -7.18
CA PRO A 25 -14.25 -7.58 -6.50
C PRO A 25 -13.13 -6.65 -6.02
N PHE A 26 -12.80 -5.57 -6.75
CA PHE A 26 -11.70 -4.68 -6.37
C PHE A 26 -12.04 -3.80 -5.17
N ASP A 27 -13.27 -3.29 -5.12
CA ASP A 27 -13.72 -2.43 -4.02
C ASP A 27 -13.72 -3.18 -2.68
N GLU A 28 -14.09 -4.47 -2.68
CA GLU A 28 -14.03 -5.30 -1.47
C GLU A 28 -12.60 -5.47 -0.96
N VAL A 29 -11.64 -5.72 -1.88
CA VAL A 29 -10.22 -5.83 -1.54
C VAL A 29 -9.69 -4.50 -1.01
N ILE A 30 -10.00 -3.38 -1.69
CA ILE A 30 -9.60 -2.03 -1.27
C ILE A 30 -10.11 -1.72 0.15
N GLN A 31 -11.38 -2.01 0.44
CA GLN A 31 -11.99 -1.79 1.75
C GLN A 31 -11.43 -2.72 2.83
N ARG A 32 -11.05 -3.95 2.48
CA ARG A 32 -10.43 -4.89 3.44
C ARG A 32 -9.10 -4.35 3.96
N TRP A 33 -8.32 -3.74 3.08
CA TRP A 33 -6.98 -3.23 3.38
C TRP A 33 -6.96 -1.75 3.80
N THR A 34 -8.06 -1.03 3.62
CA THR A 34 -8.25 0.35 4.06
C THR A 34 -9.22 0.42 5.24
N LYS A 35 -8.74 0.85 6.40
CA LYS A 35 -9.53 0.92 7.62
C LYS A 35 -9.67 2.35 8.08
N THR A 36 -10.90 2.74 8.38
CA THR A 36 -11.23 4.09 8.86
C THR A 36 -11.77 4.04 10.27
N LYS A 37 -11.34 5.00 11.09
CA LYS A 37 -11.85 5.24 12.43
C LYS A 37 -12.18 6.72 12.59
N GLU A 38 -13.31 6.99 13.23
CA GLU A 38 -13.83 8.34 13.43
C GLU A 38 -13.98 8.62 14.93
N PHE A 39 -13.60 9.82 15.32
CA PHE A 39 -13.63 10.31 16.69
C PHE A 39 -14.30 11.68 16.69
N GLN A 40 -15.25 11.89 17.60
CA GLN A 40 -15.94 13.16 17.74
C GLN A 40 -16.11 13.48 19.22
N ASP A 41 -15.73 14.70 19.60
CA ASP A 41 -15.95 15.20 20.96
C ASP A 41 -16.08 16.73 20.97
N GLY A 42 -17.12 17.27 21.61
CA GLY A 42 -17.23 18.72 21.87
C GLY A 42 -17.13 19.68 20.67
N GLY A 43 -17.38 19.21 19.44
CA GLY A 43 -17.22 20.01 18.20
C GLY A 43 -15.93 19.71 17.44
N ASP A 44 -14.99 18.98 18.05
CA ASP A 44 -13.83 18.42 17.38
C ASP A 44 -14.19 17.10 16.70
N TYR A 45 -13.65 16.90 15.50
CA TYR A 45 -13.79 15.67 14.72
C TYR A 45 -12.44 15.28 14.13
N LEU A 46 -12.14 13.99 14.22
CA LEU A 46 -10.99 13.38 13.57
C LEU A 46 -11.43 12.09 12.89
N LYS A 47 -11.11 11.97 11.60
CA LYS A 47 -11.18 10.72 10.85
C LYS A 47 -9.77 10.30 10.49
N VAL A 48 -9.41 9.09 10.91
CA VAL A 48 -8.14 8.46 10.60
C VAL A 48 -8.39 7.29 9.68
N THR A 49 -7.80 7.33 8.49
CA THR A 49 -7.81 6.23 7.54
C THR A 49 -6.39 5.68 7.44
N ALA A 50 -6.23 4.38 7.65
CA ALA A 50 -4.98 3.67 7.49
C ALA A 50 -5.12 2.61 6.40
N THR A 51 -4.17 2.55 5.48
CA THR A 51 -4.16 1.60 4.37
C THR A 51 -2.86 0.80 4.39
N TYR A 52 -2.98 -0.52 4.55
CA TYR A 52 -1.86 -1.44 4.42
C TYR A 52 -1.70 -1.87 2.96
N TYR A 53 -0.52 -1.69 2.38
CA TYR A 53 -0.24 -2.05 0.99
C TYR A 53 0.15 -3.53 0.86
N SER A 54 -0.85 -4.40 0.92
CA SER A 54 -0.67 -5.81 0.56
C SER A 54 -0.55 -5.99 -0.95
N THR A 55 -0.14 -7.18 -1.37
CA THR A 55 -0.11 -7.59 -2.78
C THR A 55 -1.47 -7.45 -3.44
N GLU A 56 -2.50 -8.02 -2.81
CA GLU A 56 -3.87 -7.97 -3.32
C GLU A 56 -4.38 -6.53 -3.41
N TYR A 57 -4.04 -5.68 -2.44
CA TYR A 57 -4.42 -4.28 -2.45
C TYR A 57 -3.78 -3.53 -3.61
N ILE A 58 -2.47 -3.71 -3.83
CA ILE A 58 -1.76 -3.04 -4.92
C ILE A 58 -2.31 -3.45 -6.27
N GLU A 59 -2.56 -4.75 -6.49
CA GLU A 59 -3.17 -5.22 -7.73
C GLU A 59 -4.57 -4.63 -7.93
N ALA A 60 -5.41 -4.66 -6.89
CA ALA A 60 -6.75 -4.08 -6.96
C ALA A 60 -6.72 -2.56 -7.19
N LEU A 61 -5.77 -1.85 -6.57
CA LEU A 61 -5.60 -0.40 -6.75
C LEU A 61 -5.22 -0.06 -8.19
N VAL A 62 -4.18 -0.71 -8.72
CA VAL A 62 -3.69 -0.46 -10.09
C VAL A 62 -4.78 -0.78 -11.12
N GLN A 63 -5.49 -1.89 -10.96
CA GLN A 63 -6.59 -2.25 -11.86
C GLN A 63 -7.76 -1.26 -11.75
N SER A 64 -8.14 -0.87 -10.54
CA SER A 64 -9.20 0.13 -10.33
C SER A 64 -8.85 1.50 -10.94
N GLU A 65 -7.60 1.93 -10.84
CA GLU A 65 -7.14 3.18 -11.44
C GLU A 65 -7.03 3.09 -12.96
N ALA A 66 -6.59 1.95 -13.49
CA ALA A 66 -6.56 1.72 -14.93
C ALA A 66 -7.97 1.77 -15.54
N ASP A 67 -8.96 1.13 -14.91
CA ASP A 67 -10.36 1.14 -15.34
C ASP A 67 -10.95 2.56 -15.30
N LYS A 68 -10.68 3.31 -14.22
CA LYS A 68 -11.19 4.69 -14.04
C LYS A 68 -10.58 5.67 -15.02
N ASN A 69 -9.28 5.53 -15.31
CA ASN A 69 -8.53 6.45 -16.15
C ASN A 69 -8.40 5.99 -17.61
N LEU A 70 -8.98 4.82 -17.95
CA LEU A 70 -8.89 4.20 -19.28
C LEU A 70 -7.44 4.01 -19.73
N TRP A 71 -6.57 3.60 -18.82
CA TRP A 71 -5.15 3.42 -19.11
C TRP A 71 -4.90 2.29 -20.10
N THR A 72 -3.91 2.51 -20.97
CA THR A 72 -3.33 1.47 -21.80
C THR A 72 -2.48 0.51 -20.96
N ALA A 73 -2.16 -0.67 -21.52
CA ALA A 73 -1.29 -1.64 -20.85
C ALA A 73 0.08 -1.05 -20.48
N ASP A 74 0.65 -0.21 -21.33
CA ASP A 74 1.95 0.43 -21.10
C ASP A 74 1.89 1.45 -19.94
N GLU A 75 0.81 2.24 -19.86
CA GLU A 75 0.59 3.20 -18.76
C GLU A 75 0.35 2.50 -17.43
N LEU A 76 -0.42 1.41 -17.43
CA LEU A 76 -0.66 0.57 -16.26
C LEU A 76 0.66 0.01 -15.73
N GLU A 77 1.48 -0.58 -16.59
CA GLU A 77 2.77 -1.16 -16.21
C GLU A 77 3.75 -0.08 -15.69
N LEU A 78 3.81 1.09 -16.33
CA LEU A 78 4.62 2.21 -15.86
C LEU A 78 4.16 2.71 -14.48
N HIS A 79 2.85 2.85 -14.29
CA HIS A 79 2.28 3.28 -13.01
C HIS A 79 2.57 2.26 -11.91
N LYS A 80 2.34 0.97 -12.18
CA LYS A 80 2.68 -0.13 -11.27
C LYS A 80 4.15 -0.09 -10.86
N TYR A 81 5.07 0.13 -11.82
CA TYR A 81 6.50 0.26 -11.53
C TYR A 81 6.81 1.42 -10.58
N GLN A 82 6.25 2.61 -10.84
CA GLN A 82 6.47 3.80 -10.00
C GLN A 82 5.90 3.63 -8.59
N LEU A 83 4.72 3.02 -8.48
CA LEU A 83 4.09 2.72 -7.20
C LEU A 83 4.96 1.75 -6.39
N LEU A 84 5.34 0.61 -6.97
CA LEU A 84 6.14 -0.40 -6.27
C LEU A 84 7.51 0.14 -5.84
N LYS A 85 8.13 0.98 -6.65
CA LYS A 85 9.37 1.67 -6.29
C LYS A 85 9.20 2.61 -5.09
N THR A 86 8.09 3.33 -5.02
CA THR A 86 7.78 4.25 -3.90
C THR A 86 7.46 3.48 -2.61
N LEU A 87 6.81 2.33 -2.75
CA LEU A 87 6.46 1.47 -1.62
C LEU A 87 7.68 0.77 -1.01
N ASN A 88 8.75 0.52 -1.78
CA ASN A 88 10.00 -0.10 -1.33
C ASN A 88 9.73 -1.38 -0.49
N LEU A 89 8.83 -2.24 -1.00
CA LEU A 89 8.32 -3.44 -0.32
C LEU A 89 9.42 -4.46 0.00
N ASP A 90 10.56 -4.38 -0.70
CA ASP A 90 11.72 -5.24 -0.50
C ASP A 90 12.46 -4.96 0.79
N GLU A 91 12.32 -3.77 1.37
CA GLU A 91 13.02 -3.33 2.60
C GLU A 91 12.07 -2.88 3.71
N THR A 92 10.86 -2.45 3.36
CA THR A 92 9.94 -1.81 4.29
C THR A 92 8.52 -2.37 4.19
N ILE A 93 7.73 -2.10 5.22
CA ILE A 93 6.30 -2.38 5.29
C ILE A 93 5.57 -1.03 5.23
N PRO A 94 5.05 -0.63 4.06
CA PRO A 94 4.43 0.67 3.89
C PRO A 94 2.96 0.69 4.32
N VAL A 95 2.59 1.75 5.04
CA VAL A 95 1.22 2.05 5.44
C VAL A 95 0.94 3.51 5.09
N LYS A 96 -0.13 3.78 4.33
CA LYS A 96 -0.60 5.15 4.12
C LYS A 96 -1.50 5.55 5.27
N PHE A 97 -1.28 6.75 5.80
CA PHE A 97 -2.22 7.39 6.70
C PHE A 97 -2.84 8.61 6.03
N GLU A 98 -4.13 8.79 6.30
CA GLU A 98 -4.90 9.97 5.98
C GLU A 98 -5.64 10.42 7.24
N PHE A 99 -5.50 11.70 7.56
CA PHE A 99 -6.16 12.34 8.68
C PHE A 99 -7.02 13.47 8.16
N GLU A 100 -8.31 13.45 8.48
CA GLU A 100 -9.24 14.57 8.26
C GLU A 100 -9.65 15.12 9.63
N VAL A 101 -9.46 16.41 9.84
CA VAL A 101 -9.61 17.12 11.11
C VAL A 101 -10.61 18.25 10.91
N LYS A 102 -11.55 18.39 11.84
CA LYS A 102 -12.40 19.57 11.95
C LYS A 102 -12.44 20.03 13.41
N GLY A 103 -12.35 21.34 13.63
CA GLY A 103 -12.29 21.93 14.97
C GLY A 103 -10.87 22.32 15.34
N ALA A 104 -10.38 21.83 16.47
CA ALA A 104 -9.01 22.03 16.92
C ALA A 104 -7.99 21.52 15.89
N SER A 105 -6.81 22.12 15.88
CA SER A 105 -5.73 21.63 15.01
C SER A 105 -5.03 20.44 15.66
N MET A 106 -4.67 19.46 14.84
CA MET A 106 -3.93 18.28 15.25
C MET A 106 -2.42 18.55 15.26
N HIS A 107 -1.74 18.04 16.27
CA HIS A 107 -0.30 18.16 16.47
C HIS A 107 0.28 16.78 16.77
N MET A 108 1.07 16.25 15.83
CA MET A 108 1.60 14.88 15.95
C MET A 108 3.12 14.83 16.15
N ALA A 109 3.80 15.97 16.24
CA ALA A 109 5.25 15.99 16.37
C ALA A 109 5.72 15.56 17.76
N PRO A 110 6.80 14.75 17.86
CA PRO A 110 7.46 14.02 16.77
C PRO A 110 6.62 12.79 16.34
N PHE A 111 6.27 12.71 15.06
CA PHE A 111 5.33 11.68 14.58
C PHE A 111 5.87 10.25 14.71
N GLY A 112 7.18 10.05 14.58
CA GLY A 112 7.80 8.74 14.80
C GLY A 112 7.62 8.16 16.22
N ASP A 113 7.24 8.98 17.19
CA ASP A 113 6.90 8.56 18.56
C ASP A 113 5.40 8.47 18.81
N GLN A 114 4.58 8.64 17.77
CA GLN A 114 3.12 8.54 17.84
C GLN A 114 2.56 7.33 17.11
N VAL A 115 3.40 6.56 16.41
CA VAL A 115 2.96 5.41 15.62
C VAL A 115 3.89 4.21 15.77
N TRP A 116 3.30 3.01 15.87
CA TRP A 116 4.03 1.75 15.97
C TRP A 116 3.36 0.67 15.14
N ILE A 117 4.18 -0.25 14.61
CA ILE A 117 3.69 -1.52 14.06
C ILE A 117 3.99 -2.64 15.04
N TRP A 118 3.05 -3.57 15.18
CA TRP A 118 3.17 -4.76 15.99
C TRP A 118 3.20 -5.98 15.08
N LEU A 119 4.31 -6.72 15.17
CA LEU A 119 4.59 -7.92 14.39
C LEU A 119 5.06 -9.01 15.34
N GLY A 120 4.40 -10.16 15.34
CA GLY A 120 4.76 -11.29 16.21
C GLY A 120 4.83 -10.93 17.71
N GLY A 121 4.00 -9.99 18.18
CA GLY A 121 3.97 -9.55 19.58
C GLY A 121 5.05 -8.54 19.99
N LYS A 122 5.90 -8.10 19.06
CA LYS A 122 6.88 -7.02 19.28
C LYS A 122 6.43 -5.75 18.57
N ARG A 123 6.70 -4.58 19.17
CA ARG A 123 6.43 -3.27 18.58
C ARG A 123 7.68 -2.66 17.96
N TYR A 124 7.53 -2.01 16.81
CA TYR A 124 8.59 -1.34 16.07
C TYR A 124 8.16 0.09 15.71
N LYS A 125 9.12 1.02 15.76
CA LYS A 125 8.94 2.40 15.28
C LYS A 125 9.05 2.44 13.75
N PRO A 126 8.50 3.47 13.09
CA PRO A 126 8.75 3.68 11.66
C PRO A 126 10.24 3.89 11.41
N ALA A 127 10.73 3.34 10.29
CA ALA A 127 12.08 3.59 9.79
C ALA A 127 12.13 4.92 9.02
N ASP A 128 11.05 5.25 8.30
CA ASP A 128 10.87 6.51 7.59
C ASP A 128 9.38 6.89 7.56
N TYR A 129 9.07 8.17 7.38
CA TYR A 129 7.71 8.67 7.27
C TYR A 129 7.67 10.05 6.62
N ASP A 130 6.50 10.44 6.10
CA ASP A 130 6.29 11.76 5.53
C ASP A 130 6.54 12.89 6.56
N PRO A 131 7.58 13.74 6.37
CA PRO A 131 7.94 14.78 7.35
C PRO A 131 6.80 15.77 7.61
N ARG A 132 5.84 15.90 6.69
CA ARG A 132 4.66 16.76 6.83
C ARG A 132 3.82 16.39 8.06
N PHE A 133 3.89 15.15 8.54
CA PHE A 133 3.22 14.73 9.77
C PHE A 133 3.74 15.43 11.04
N ASN A 134 4.94 16.04 11.01
CA ASN A 134 5.45 16.82 12.14
C ASN A 134 4.89 18.25 12.18
N PHE A 135 4.09 18.67 11.20
CA PHE A 135 3.52 20.01 11.16
C PHE A 135 2.09 20.02 11.71
N LYS A 136 1.62 21.21 12.08
CA LYS A 136 0.24 21.44 12.51
C LYS A 136 -0.72 21.14 11.35
N VAL A 137 -1.78 20.37 11.62
CA VAL A 137 -2.80 20.01 10.63
C VAL A 137 -4.14 20.59 11.05
N SER A 138 -4.80 21.32 10.15
CA SER A 138 -6.10 21.98 10.43
C SER A 138 -7.26 21.48 9.58
N ASP A 139 -7.01 20.69 8.54
CA ASP A 139 -8.04 20.18 7.64
C ASP A 139 -7.72 18.75 7.23
N ARG A 140 -6.84 18.54 6.25
CA ARG A 140 -6.47 17.20 5.80
C ARG A 140 -4.97 17.06 5.60
N ILE A 141 -4.44 15.90 5.94
CA ILE A 141 -3.10 15.47 5.56
C ILE A 141 -3.11 13.99 5.20
N GLU A 142 -2.32 13.60 4.21
CA GLU A 142 -2.01 12.20 3.95
C GLU A 142 -0.52 12.03 3.68
N GLY A 143 -0.02 10.83 3.94
CA GLY A 143 1.40 10.53 3.79
C GLY A 143 1.70 9.05 4.04
N MET A 144 2.89 8.66 3.62
CA MET A 144 3.39 7.29 3.80
C MET A 144 4.16 7.18 5.11
N VAL A 145 4.07 5.99 5.71
CA VAL A 145 4.87 5.56 6.84
C VAL A 145 5.48 4.20 6.50
N HIS A 146 6.79 4.11 6.57
CA HIS A 146 7.55 2.92 6.19
C HIS A 146 8.11 2.28 7.45
N PHE A 147 7.58 1.12 7.81
CA PHE A 147 8.07 0.34 8.95
C PHE A 147 9.18 -0.64 8.52
N PRO A 148 10.06 -1.07 9.44
CA PRO A 148 11.08 -2.06 9.11
C PRO A 148 10.46 -3.39 8.71
N ARG A 149 10.93 -3.98 7.60
CA ARG A 149 10.58 -5.35 7.20
C ARG A 149 11.48 -6.40 7.87
N PHE A 150 12.73 -6.05 8.14
CA PHE A 150 13.71 -6.95 8.76
C PHE A 150 14.06 -6.50 10.17
N ASP A 151 14.28 -7.46 11.06
CA ASP A 151 14.83 -7.19 12.38
C ASP A 151 16.30 -6.73 12.25
N GLU A 152 16.62 -5.54 12.75
CA GLU A 152 17.96 -4.93 12.61
C GLU A 152 19.10 -5.79 13.16
N LYS A 153 18.82 -6.62 14.18
CA LYS A 153 19.85 -7.41 14.87
C LYS A 153 20.07 -8.77 14.20
N THR A 154 19.00 -9.37 13.73
CA THR A 154 19.01 -10.75 13.24
C THR A 154 18.87 -10.87 11.73
N GLY A 155 18.47 -9.79 11.04
CA GLY A 155 18.21 -9.77 9.60
C GLY A 155 17.00 -10.60 9.18
N ARG A 156 16.21 -11.10 10.14
CA ARG A 156 15.05 -11.97 9.88
C ARG A 156 13.88 -11.14 9.34
N ASP A 157 13.18 -11.66 8.34
CA ASP A 157 11.93 -11.06 7.84
C ASP A 157 10.86 -11.13 8.94
N LEU A 158 10.33 -9.97 9.32
CA LEU A 158 9.33 -9.81 10.37
C LEU A 158 7.93 -10.26 9.92
N LEU A 159 7.67 -10.34 8.61
CA LEU A 159 6.39 -10.77 8.06
C LEU A 159 6.28 -12.29 7.90
N GLU A 160 7.39 -13.00 7.70
CA GLU A 160 7.40 -14.45 7.41
C GLU A 160 6.66 -15.30 8.47
N ALA A 161 6.74 -14.91 9.75
CA ALA A 161 6.08 -15.62 10.85
C ALA A 161 4.79 -14.94 11.35
N THR A 162 4.36 -13.84 10.69
CA THR A 162 3.31 -12.96 11.20
C THR A 162 2.01 -13.20 10.43
N LYS A 163 0.96 -13.61 11.13
CA LYS A 163 -0.39 -13.79 10.55
C LYS A 163 -1.19 -12.50 10.53
N SER A 164 -0.91 -11.58 11.44
CA SER A 164 -1.63 -10.32 11.55
C SER A 164 -0.70 -9.16 11.83
N VAL A 165 -0.97 -8.05 11.17
CA VAL A 165 -0.26 -6.79 11.38
C VAL A 165 -1.20 -5.88 12.17
N LYS A 166 -0.72 -5.35 13.30
CA LYS A 166 -1.42 -4.29 14.03
C LYS A 166 -0.61 -3.01 13.95
N VAL A 167 -1.22 -1.92 13.50
CA VAL A 167 -0.63 -0.58 13.59
C VAL A 167 -1.38 0.20 14.66
N GLU A 168 -0.61 0.80 15.55
CA GLU A 168 -1.10 1.53 16.73
C GLU A 168 -0.68 2.99 16.60
N LEU A 169 -1.65 3.89 16.73
CA LEU A 169 -1.46 5.32 16.84
C LEU A 169 -1.71 5.78 18.27
N SER A 170 -0.87 6.67 18.77
CA SER A 170 -1.02 7.30 20.09
C SER A 170 -2.33 8.08 20.16
N GLY A 171 -3.07 7.92 21.26
CA GLY A 171 -4.27 8.71 21.50
C GLY A 171 -3.98 10.18 21.87
N GLY A 172 -2.72 10.53 22.13
CA GLY A 172 -2.32 11.90 22.46
C GLY A 172 -2.25 12.87 21.27
N ILE A 173 -2.43 12.37 20.04
CA ILE A 173 -2.28 13.19 18.83
C ILE A 173 -3.43 14.19 18.63
N TYR A 174 -4.61 13.92 19.21
CA TYR A 174 -5.79 14.76 19.04
C TYR A 174 -6.76 14.69 20.22
N PRO A 175 -7.36 15.81 20.67
CA PRO A 175 -8.23 15.84 21.85
C PRO A 175 -9.45 14.91 21.79
N ALA A 176 -10.05 14.71 20.61
CA ALA A 176 -11.21 13.83 20.48
C ALA A 176 -10.88 12.35 20.69
N ILE A 177 -9.60 11.97 20.66
CA ILE A 177 -9.17 10.62 21.03
C ILE A 177 -9.02 10.57 22.55
N ARG A 178 -9.94 9.86 23.23
CA ARG A 178 -10.02 9.80 24.70
C ARG A 178 -8.89 8.99 25.35
N SER A 179 -7.62 9.37 25.13
CA SER A 179 -6.40 8.77 25.69
C SER A 179 -6.20 7.26 25.43
N ILE A 180 -7.06 6.63 24.64
CA ILE A 180 -6.94 5.23 24.21
C ILE A 180 -6.29 5.26 22.82
N GLY A 181 -5.21 4.50 22.64
CA GLY A 181 -4.55 4.37 21.34
C GLY A 181 -5.51 3.89 20.25
N VAL A 182 -5.20 4.25 19.00
CA VAL A 182 -6.00 3.88 17.83
C VAL A 182 -5.34 2.71 17.11
N ASP A 183 -5.94 1.53 17.25
CA ASP A 183 -5.42 0.30 16.65
C ASP A 183 -6.07 -0.03 15.30
N PHE A 184 -5.27 -0.38 14.29
CA PHE A 184 -5.69 -0.91 13.01
C PHE A 184 -5.10 -2.30 12.82
N ILE A 185 -5.92 -3.32 12.55
CA ILE A 185 -5.47 -4.72 12.49
C ILE A 185 -5.86 -5.34 11.15
N TRP A 186 -4.89 -5.89 10.43
CA TRP A 186 -5.06 -6.63 9.18
C TRP A 186 -4.59 -8.07 9.34
N ASP A 187 -5.25 -8.99 8.62
CA ASP A 187 -4.80 -10.37 8.45
C ASP A 187 -3.94 -10.44 7.18
N VAL A 188 -2.69 -10.85 7.34
CA VAL A 188 -1.68 -10.93 6.26
C VAL A 188 -1.26 -12.37 5.97
N ALA A 189 -1.89 -13.37 6.58
CA ALA A 189 -1.46 -14.77 6.47
C ALA A 189 -1.50 -15.33 5.04
N LYS A 190 -2.18 -14.65 4.11
CA LYS A 190 -2.32 -15.03 2.70
C LYS A 190 -1.69 -14.03 1.73
N ASP A 191 -1.01 -13.01 2.24
CA ASP A 191 -0.34 -12.03 1.39
C ASP A 191 0.92 -12.66 0.78
N ASP A 192 0.97 -12.74 -0.55
CA ASP A 192 2.08 -13.32 -1.30
C ASP A 192 2.75 -12.26 -2.21
N PRO A 193 3.82 -11.62 -1.72
CA PRO A 193 4.53 -10.56 -2.45
C PRO A 193 5.14 -11.00 -3.77
N GLU A 194 5.38 -12.30 -3.98
CA GLU A 194 6.01 -12.80 -5.21
C GLU A 194 5.10 -12.59 -6.42
N ARG A 195 3.78 -12.56 -6.21
CA ARG A 195 2.79 -12.33 -7.28
C ARG A 195 2.89 -10.93 -7.88
N LEU A 196 3.32 -9.92 -7.12
CA LEU A 196 3.53 -8.57 -7.63
C LEU A 196 4.61 -8.51 -8.72
N PHE A 197 5.57 -9.43 -8.64
CA PHE A 197 6.72 -9.51 -9.54
C PHE A 197 6.48 -10.41 -10.76
N ALA A 198 5.29 -11.02 -10.88
CA ALA A 198 4.90 -11.69 -12.11
C ALA A 198 4.63 -10.65 -13.22
N GLY A 199 5.25 -10.84 -14.40
CA GLY A 199 5.11 -9.95 -15.57
C GLY A 199 6.33 -9.06 -15.84
N GLN A 200 6.25 -8.21 -16.87
CA GLN A 200 7.40 -7.45 -17.38
C GLN A 200 7.90 -6.38 -16.39
N SER A 201 7.01 -5.61 -15.74
CA SER A 201 7.42 -4.66 -14.70
C SER A 201 7.95 -5.36 -13.45
N GLY A 202 7.38 -6.52 -13.12
CA GLY A 202 7.84 -7.35 -12.03
C GLY A 202 9.27 -7.84 -12.23
N ALA A 203 9.59 -8.34 -13.42
CA ALA A 203 10.95 -8.74 -13.78
C ALA A 203 11.96 -7.57 -13.74
N ARG A 204 11.54 -6.37 -14.16
CA ARG A 204 12.36 -5.16 -14.07
C ARG A 204 12.64 -4.77 -12.62
N LEU A 205 11.63 -4.83 -11.74
CA LEU A 205 11.76 -4.56 -10.32
C LEU A 205 12.60 -5.62 -9.60
N GLU A 206 12.43 -6.89 -9.96
CA GLU A 206 13.27 -7.97 -9.45
C GLU A 206 14.73 -7.74 -9.84
N MET A 207 15.00 -7.36 -11.10
CA MET A 207 16.33 -6.99 -11.55
C MET A 207 16.91 -5.81 -10.76
N ASP A 208 16.15 -4.73 -10.59
CA ASP A 208 16.56 -3.57 -9.78
C ASP A 208 16.87 -3.99 -8.32
N ARG A 209 16.03 -4.84 -7.72
CA ARG A 209 16.20 -5.40 -6.38
C ARG A 209 17.47 -6.26 -6.28
N LEU A 210 17.74 -7.11 -7.27
CA LEU A 210 18.94 -7.95 -7.32
C LEU A 210 20.20 -7.10 -7.46
N ILE A 211 20.18 -6.06 -8.30
CA ILE A 211 21.29 -5.10 -8.45
C ILE A 211 21.56 -4.39 -7.11
N LYS A 212 20.52 -3.91 -6.43
CA LYS A 212 20.65 -3.23 -5.13
C LYS A 212 21.25 -4.16 -4.06
N ARG A 213 20.79 -5.42 -4.01
CA ARG A 213 21.35 -6.45 -3.11
C ARG A 213 22.82 -6.75 -3.41
N LEU A 214 23.18 -6.92 -4.68
CA LEU A 214 24.58 -7.11 -5.09
C LEU A 214 25.46 -5.92 -4.69
N ALA A 215 24.99 -4.70 -4.89
CA ALA A 215 25.72 -3.49 -4.52
C ALA A 215 25.91 -3.35 -3.00
N ARG A 216 24.97 -3.85 -2.19
CA ARG A 216 25.10 -3.89 -0.73
C ARG A 216 26.11 -4.94 -0.28
N LEU A 217 26.02 -6.17 -0.82
CA LEU A 217 26.96 -7.25 -0.54
C LEU A 217 28.40 -6.88 -0.90
N ASN A 218 28.59 -6.18 -2.03
CA ASN A 218 29.92 -5.70 -2.41
C ASN A 218 30.45 -4.66 -1.40
N ARG A 219 29.62 -3.72 -0.94
CA ARG A 219 30.01 -2.77 0.10
C ARG A 219 30.35 -3.44 1.43
N GLU A 220 29.51 -4.37 1.90
CA GLU A 220 29.76 -5.15 3.11
C GLU A 220 31.09 -5.95 3.00
N LYS A 221 31.37 -6.53 1.82
CA LYS A 221 32.64 -7.21 1.57
C LYS A 221 33.84 -6.26 1.63
N ASP A 222 33.75 -5.09 0.99
CA ASP A 222 34.84 -4.11 0.96
C ASP A 222 35.13 -3.56 2.37
N GLU A 223 34.11 -3.35 3.19
CA GLU A 223 34.23 -2.96 4.59
C GLU A 223 34.91 -4.05 5.45
N LEU A 224 34.57 -5.32 5.23
CA LEU A 224 35.21 -6.45 5.92
C LEU A 224 36.69 -6.61 5.53
N TRP A 225 37.04 -6.32 4.28
CA TRP A 225 38.41 -6.47 3.75
C TRP A 225 39.30 -5.26 4.07
N SER A 226 38.71 -4.09 4.34
CA SER A 226 39.43 -2.88 4.77
C SER A 226 39.63 -2.81 6.28
N ALA A 227 38.92 -3.65 7.05
CA ALA A 227 39.06 -3.78 8.50
C ALA A 227 40.00 -4.93 8.95
N SER A 228 40.55 -5.71 8.00
CA SER A 228 41.51 -6.81 8.22
C SER A 228 42.92 -6.43 7.82
#